data_AF-A0A090FUL9-F1
#
_entry.id   AF-A0A090FUL9-F1
#
_cell.length_a   1.000
_cell.length_b   1.000
_cell.length_c   1.000
_cell.angle_alpha   90.00
_cell.angle_beta   90.00
_cell.angle_gamma   90.00
#
_symmetry.space_group_name_H-M   'P 1'
#
loop_
_entity.id
_entity.type
_entity.pdbx_description
1 polymer ?
#
loop_
_entity_poly.entity_id
_entity_poly.type
_entity_poly.pdbx_seq_one_letter_code
_entity_poly.pdbx_strand_id
1 'polypeptide(L)' 'MEAAFCVASLEEALARHGRPEIFNMDQGSQFISLEFTGVLAAASVSIRMDGKGA' A
#
# COMPACT_ATOMS: atom_id res chain seq x y z
N MET A 1 -0.28 -12.27 11.35
CA MET A 1 0.83 -12.79 10.53
C MET A 1 0.82 -12.25 9.09
N GLU A 2 -0.20 -11.49 8.66
CA GLU A 2 -0.34 -11.10 7.24
C GLU A 2 0.27 -9.74 6.86
N ALA A 3 0.39 -8.78 7.80
CA ALA A 3 0.87 -7.43 7.49
C ALA A 3 2.32 -7.39 6.98
N ALA A 4 3.24 -8.11 7.65
CA ALA A 4 4.66 -8.13 7.26
C ALA A 4 4.88 -8.75 5.87
N PHE A 5 4.09 -9.76 5.50
CA PHE A 5 4.15 -10.37 4.17
C PHE A 5 3.72 -9.39 3.08
N CYS A 6 2.64 -8.63 3.31
CA CYS A 6 2.17 -7.63 2.36
C CYS A 6 3.11 -6.44 2.23
N VAL A 7 3.76 -6.03 3.33
CA VAL A 7 4.82 -5.01 3.31
C VAL A 7 5.99 -5.48 2.44
N ALA A 8 6.52 -6.67 2.70
CA ALA A 8 7.63 -7.22 1.91
C ALA A 8 7.27 -7.37 0.42
N SER A 9 6.05 -7.80 0.12
CA SER A 9 5.55 -7.93 -1.25
C SER A 9 5.42 -6.57 -1.93
N LEU A 10 4.98 -5.54 -1.21
CA LEU A 10 4.90 -4.17 -1.72
C LEU A 10 6.30 -3.61 -2.01
N GLU A 11 7.25 -3.79 -1.09
CA GLU A 11 8.63 -3.35 -1.29
C GLU A 11 9.27 -4.01 -2.51
N GLU A 12 9.07 -5.32 -2.69
CA GLU A 12 9.53 -6.05 -3.87
C GLU A 12 8.90 -5.51 -5.16
N ALA A 13 7.59 -5.26 -5.15
CA ALA A 13 6.88 -4.73 -6.32
C ALA A 13 7.39 -3.33 -6.69
N LEU A 14 7.60 -2.46 -5.71
CA LEU A 14 8.17 -1.12 -5.93
C LEU A 14 9.60 -1.21 -6.48
N ALA A 15 10.40 -2.16 -6.02
CA ALA A 15 11.77 -2.37 -6.52
C ALA A 15 11.81 -2.90 -7.95
N ARG A 16 10.88 -3.81 -8.31
CA ARG A 16 10.84 -4.45 -9.64
C ARG A 16 10.15 -3.60 -10.70
N HIS A 17 9.08 -2.91 -10.35
CA HIS A 17 8.22 -2.20 -11.30
C HIS A 17 8.33 -0.68 -11.19
N GLY A 18 9.10 -0.20 -10.22
CA GLY A 18 9.17 1.22 -9.90
C GLY A 18 7.95 1.69 -9.11
N ARG A 19 7.97 2.98 -8.81
CA ARG A 19 6.98 3.64 -7.98
C ARG A 19 5.83 4.18 -8.84
N PRO A 20 4.58 3.78 -8.57
CA PRO A 20 3.43 4.42 -9.22
C PRO A 20 3.19 5.83 -8.67
N GLU A 21 2.57 6.71 -9.47
CA GLU A 21 2.14 8.03 -9.00
C GLU A 21 0.99 7.92 -7.99
N ILE A 22 0.06 6.98 -8.24
CA ILE A 22 -1.12 6.72 -7.41
C ILE A 22 -1.23 5.22 -7.12
N PHE A 23 -1.36 4.86 -5.85
CA PHE A 23 -1.67 3.51 -5.41
C PHE A 23 -3.12 3.46 -4.92
N ASN A 24 -3.95 2.66 -5.59
CA ASN A 24 -5.35 2.50 -5.22
C ASN A 24 -5.51 1.38 -4.19
N MET A 25 -6.22 1.64 -3.11
CA MET A 25 -6.43 0.68 -2.02
C MET A 25 -7.86 0.75 -1.51
N ASP A 26 -8.50 -0.39 -1.26
CA ASP A 26 -9.86 -0.43 -0.71
C ASP A 26 -9.89 -0.01 0.76
N GLN A 27 -10.79 0.93 1.08
CA GLN A 27 -11.00 1.38 2.46
C GLN A 27 -11.75 0.30 3.24
N GLY A 28 -11.04 -0.45 4.07
CA GLY A 28 -11.59 -1.56 4.86
C GLY A 28 -10.80 -2.86 4.72
N SER A 29 -9.81 -2.88 3.83
CA SER A 29 -8.87 -3.99 3.79
C SER A 29 -8.03 -4.01 5.07
N GLN A 30 -7.81 -5.21 5.63
CA GLN A 30 -7.00 -5.42 6.84
C GLN A 30 -5.52 -4.97 6.67
N PHE A 31 -5.17 -4.51 5.47
CA PHE A 31 -3.88 -3.93 5.10
C PHE A 31 -3.72 -2.45 5.43
N ILE A 32 -4.69 -1.78 6.07
CA ILE A 32 -4.49 -0.45 6.71
C ILE A 32 -3.64 -0.61 7.99
N SER A 33 -2.49 -1.26 7.87
CA SER A 33 -1.45 -1.19 8.89
C SER A 33 -0.64 0.08 8.63
N LEU A 34 -0.24 0.79 9.69
CA LEU A 34 0.64 1.95 9.62
C LEU A 34 1.95 1.65 8.87
N GLU A 35 2.40 0.39 8.88
CA GLU A 35 3.59 -0.08 8.18
C GLU A 35 3.40 -0.03 6.65
N PHE A 36 2.24 -0.45 6.14
CA PHE A 36 1.97 -0.47 4.70
C PHE A 36 1.85 0.94 4.11
N THR A 37 1.09 1.82 4.77
CA THR A 37 1.01 3.23 4.36
C THR A 37 2.33 3.96 4.56
N GLY A 38 3.13 3.55 5.54
CA GLY A 38 4.50 4.04 5.77
C GLY A 38 5.44 3.77 4.59
N VAL A 39 5.42 2.56 4.01
CA VAL A 39 6.21 2.24 2.82
C VAL A 39 5.81 3.10 1.61
N LEU A 40 4.50 3.25 1.38
CA LEU A 40 4.00 4.09 0.29
C LEU A 40 4.39 5.57 0.48
N ALA A 41 4.29 6.09 1.71
CA ALA A 41 4.68 7.46 2.05
C ALA A 41 6.19 7.68 1.92
N ALA A 42 7.03 6.72 2.34
CA ALA A 42 8.48 6.77 2.17
C ALA A 42 8.87 6.75 0.69
N ALA A 43 8.17 5.95 -0.10
CA ALA A 43 8.28 5.98 -1.55
C ALA A 43 7.68 7.26 -2.15
N SER A 44 6.97 8.12 -1.39
CA SER A 44 6.20 9.31 -1.79
C SER A 44 4.99 9.03 -2.70
N VAL A 45 4.51 7.78 -2.79
CA VAL A 45 3.35 7.39 -3.58
C VAL A 45 2.07 8.05 -3.04
N SER A 46 1.24 8.60 -3.93
CA SER A 46 -0.07 9.12 -3.53
C SER A 46 -1.03 7.95 -3.30
N ILE A 47 -1.67 7.90 -2.13
CA ILE A 47 -2.62 6.84 -1.81
C ILE A 47 -4.02 7.34 -2.15
N ARG A 48 -4.74 6.62 -3.01
CA ARG A 48 -6.18 6.82 -3.23
C ARG A 48 -6.92 5.68 -2.55
N MET A 49 -7.70 6.01 -1.54
CA MET A 49 -8.58 5.05 -0.90
C MET A 49 -9.94 5.09 -1.61
N ASP A 50 -10.31 4.01 -2.31
CA ASP A 50 -11.65 3.90 -2.89
C ASP A 50 -12.61 3.47 -1.76
N GLY A 51 -13.43 4.42 -1.34
CA GLY A 51 -14.49 4.20 -0.36
C GLY A 51 -15.73 3.69 -1.07
N LYS A 52 -15.70 2.47 -1.61
CA LYS A 52 -16.96 1.74 -1.84
C LYS A 52 -17.47 1.25 -0.50
N GLY A 53 -18.09 2.19 0.22
CA GLY A 53 -18.95 1.89 1.36
C GLY A 53 -20.06 0.94 0.94
N ALA A 54 -20.33 -0.04 1.80
CA ALA A 54 -21.70 -0.50 1.97
C ALA A 54 -22.54 0.63 2.58
#